data_AF-A0A177EID2-F1
#
_entry.id   AF-A0A177EID2-F1
#
_cell.length_a   1.000
_cell.length_b   1.000
_cell.length_c   1.000
_cell.angle_alpha   90.00
_cell.angle_beta   90.00
_cell.angle_gamma   90.00
#
_symmetry.space_group_name_H-M   'P 1'
#
loop_
_entity.id
_entity.type
_entity.pdbx_description
1 polymer ?
#
loop_
_entity_poly.entity_id
_entity_poly.type
_entity_poly.pdbx_seq_one_letter_code
_entity_poly.pdbx_strand_id
1 'polypeptide(L)'
;MVPSYTRVPNHIPENSEDPVQDEALQYSNHVETMLLNLFTCLTYNPETNKCSAKDMPGASTALIEFFNKYSVPTESASQTKHRDWCKVVSRLNNPKIRYVKRCRTMLYGGLENILYVIYELFPLNHVMRNTIVDTIHISRNPKNTNIERMKKLQEVFLNALNYCLAGHHQISIRASLLLFNLENNQKNDVFGNITLVFERNNKKESIKLITFPTQSRFMLLSEFRDYSEDLKNEIKGLNEKYSSTNKYTGNIISNYLNNTLESHKKKTLEQNLSILNNALKNENIQNRLFLYGYIDDIDCKTAIINYFCITNRDRVRNSQLLCIIKNIIGNTLIHNLGDRMKLLPQIIYFTEHKEHFSNLEYDLENMPITEIDAGVLKGLIDTILYTNCSKEAFIEHFSYFLKKSIHYKKELKIFGGLESFNAIFTKVGQKYGFSVLKKVMQRMKEECAEPNVMPTLNNIWFSWLCCACTNAEYNPMIVNLIYTHLDPIHISCWYIAQNSIIIKSMSKQVLSVLEKEKESLCIENNPVSKQKYENLTSIFKPRLDTEMGGLRLSELPSRKRNIHGNPV
;
A
#
# COMPACT_ATOMS: atom_id res chain seq x y z
N MET A 1 -0.67 14.73 16.49
CA MET A 1 -0.42 14.71 15.02
C MET A 1 0.92 15.36 14.70
N VAL A 2 1.54 15.06 13.55
CA VAL A 2 2.78 15.71 13.07
C VAL A 2 2.57 16.40 11.71
N PRO A 3 3.28 17.50 11.41
CA PRO A 3 3.26 18.14 10.10
C PRO A 3 3.36 17.17 8.92
N SER A 4 2.42 17.28 7.98
CA SER A 4 2.46 16.57 6.70
C SER A 4 3.21 17.39 5.66
N TYR A 5 3.79 16.74 4.66
CA TYR A 5 4.47 17.45 3.57
C TYR A 5 3.49 18.35 2.82
N THR A 6 4.00 19.41 2.21
CA THR A 6 3.25 20.35 1.38
C THR A 6 4.03 20.66 0.11
N ARG A 7 3.41 21.38 -0.82
CA ARG A 7 4.12 21.95 -1.96
C ARG A 7 4.70 23.30 -1.58
N VAL A 8 5.97 23.54 -1.88
CA VAL A 8 6.64 24.83 -1.64
C VAL A 8 7.29 25.35 -2.93
N PRO A 9 7.44 26.68 -3.10
CA PRO A 9 8.05 27.24 -4.30
C PRO A 9 9.52 26.82 -4.49
N ASN A 10 9.92 26.60 -5.75
CA ASN A 10 11.28 26.27 -6.18
C ASN A 10 12.26 27.42 -5.95
N HIS A 11 11.76 28.65 -6.07
CA HIS A 11 12.43 29.87 -5.69
C HIS A 11 11.67 30.41 -4.50
N ILE A 12 12.35 30.48 -3.35
CA ILE A 12 11.81 31.15 -2.17
C ILE A 12 12.34 32.59 -2.24
N PRO A 13 11.61 33.55 -2.86
CA PRO A 13 12.03 34.95 -2.86
C PRO A 13 12.17 35.45 -1.42
N GLU A 14 13.17 36.31 -1.19
CA GLU A 14 13.47 36.82 0.16
C GLU A 14 12.31 37.61 0.76
N ASN A 15 11.42 38.20 -0.07
CA ASN A 15 10.36 39.13 0.35
C ASN A 15 9.01 39.01 -0.40
N SER A 16 8.51 37.81 -0.74
CA SER A 16 7.13 37.71 -1.26
C SER A 16 6.19 37.04 -0.25
N GLU A 17 5.24 37.83 0.26
CA GLU A 17 4.09 37.32 1.03
C GLU A 17 3.10 36.56 0.15
N ASP A 18 3.16 36.76 -1.17
CA ASP A 18 2.24 36.14 -2.10
C ASP A 18 2.55 34.66 -2.38
N PRO A 19 1.52 33.78 -2.41
CA PRO A 19 1.68 32.42 -2.87
C PRO A 19 1.90 32.38 -4.38
N VAL A 20 3.05 31.85 -4.80
CA VAL A 20 3.32 31.47 -6.20
C VAL A 20 2.24 30.48 -6.65
N GLN A 21 1.30 30.93 -7.48
CA GLN A 21 0.16 30.10 -7.92
C GLN A 21 0.48 29.11 -9.03
N ASP A 22 1.64 29.22 -9.68
CA ASP A 22 2.04 28.29 -10.73
C ASP A 22 2.55 26.97 -10.12
N GLU A 23 1.77 25.90 -10.30
CA GLU A 23 2.12 24.55 -9.84
C GLU A 23 3.46 24.05 -10.40
N ALA A 24 3.84 24.46 -11.62
CA ALA A 24 5.11 24.04 -12.24
C ALA A 24 6.34 24.61 -11.49
N LEU A 25 6.15 25.70 -10.74
CA LEU A 25 7.19 26.36 -9.96
C LEU A 25 7.26 25.85 -8.51
N GLN A 26 6.54 24.79 -8.16
CA GLN A 26 6.58 24.21 -6.81
C GLN A 26 7.26 22.83 -6.78
N TYR A 27 7.57 22.34 -5.58
CA TYR A 27 7.97 20.96 -5.32
C TYR A 27 7.39 20.45 -4.01
N SER A 28 7.18 19.14 -3.90
CA SER A 28 6.74 18.49 -2.66
C SER A 28 7.91 18.32 -1.70
N ASN A 29 7.85 18.97 -0.53
CA ASN A 29 8.95 19.03 0.44
C ASN A 29 9.00 17.83 1.39
N HIS A 30 8.93 16.62 0.85
CA HIS A 30 8.82 15.39 1.64
C HIS A 30 10.02 15.16 2.59
N VAL A 31 11.24 15.29 2.07
CA VAL A 31 12.47 15.05 2.83
C VAL A 31 12.64 16.12 3.88
N GLU A 32 12.41 17.38 3.50
CA GLU A 32 12.45 18.53 4.38
C GLU A 32 11.45 18.37 5.52
N THR A 33 10.20 18.01 5.22
CA THR A 33 9.17 17.83 6.25
C THR A 33 9.47 16.65 7.18
N MET A 34 10.02 15.55 6.66
CA MET A 34 10.49 14.45 7.50
C MET A 34 11.59 14.94 8.48
N LEU A 35 12.54 15.75 8.00
CA LEU A 35 13.57 16.36 8.85
C LEU A 35 12.97 17.35 9.85
N LEU A 36 11.98 18.17 9.47
CA LEU A 36 11.27 19.07 10.39
C LEU A 36 10.69 18.29 11.56
N ASN A 37 10.00 17.18 11.27
CA ASN A 37 9.38 16.34 12.29
C ASN A 37 10.44 15.67 13.17
N LEU A 38 11.54 15.16 12.58
CA LEU A 38 12.66 14.60 13.34
C LEU A 38 13.28 15.64 14.28
N PHE A 39 13.62 16.82 13.79
CA PHE A 39 14.21 17.88 14.61
C PHE A 39 13.24 18.44 15.64
N THR A 40 11.93 18.45 15.37
CA THR A 40 10.92 18.76 16.38
C THR A 40 10.99 17.75 17.53
N CYS A 41 11.12 16.45 17.26
CA CYS A 41 11.32 15.44 18.31
C CYS A 41 12.63 15.62 19.08
N LEU A 42 13.73 15.96 18.39
CA LEU A 42 15.05 16.15 19.02
C LEU A 42 15.12 17.39 19.92
N THR A 43 14.38 18.44 19.56
CA THR A 43 14.38 19.74 20.26
C THR A 43 13.30 19.85 21.33
N TYR A 44 12.36 18.92 21.38
CA TYR A 44 11.21 18.99 22.27
C TYR A 44 11.57 18.71 23.73
N ASN A 45 11.24 19.65 24.61
CA ASN A 45 11.29 19.48 26.04
C ASN A 45 9.87 19.27 26.61
N PRO A 46 9.55 18.08 27.14
CA PRO A 46 8.21 17.79 27.67
C PRO A 46 7.86 18.56 28.95
N GLU A 47 8.83 19.09 29.70
CA GLU A 47 8.57 19.86 30.92
C GLU A 47 8.06 21.27 30.61
N THR A 48 8.62 21.88 29.56
CA THR A 48 8.22 23.22 29.12
C THR A 48 7.20 23.19 27.98
N ASN A 49 6.91 21.99 27.44
CA ASN A 49 6.09 21.75 26.26
C ASN A 49 6.53 22.62 25.05
N LYS A 50 7.84 22.82 24.89
CA LYS A 50 8.44 23.69 23.87
C LYS A 50 9.63 23.00 23.20
N CYS A 51 9.82 23.34 21.93
CA CYS A 51 11.02 23.02 21.16
C CYS A 51 12.05 24.13 21.30
N SER A 52 13.30 23.76 21.55
CA SER A 52 14.43 24.69 21.59
C SER A 52 15.67 24.03 20.99
N ALA A 53 16.40 24.78 20.15
CA ALA A 53 17.72 24.40 19.68
C ALA A 53 18.85 25.19 20.37
N LYS A 54 18.52 26.09 21.32
CA LYS A 54 19.52 26.92 22.01
C LYS A 54 20.52 26.11 22.82
N ASP A 55 20.03 25.03 23.44
CA ASP A 55 20.81 24.17 24.32
C ASP A 55 21.53 23.05 23.55
N MET A 56 21.40 23.01 22.21
CA MET A 56 22.05 22.01 21.37
C MET A 56 23.49 22.45 21.04
N PRO A 57 24.52 21.71 21.49
CA PRO A 57 25.91 22.10 21.30
C PRO A 57 26.28 22.22 19.82
N GLY A 58 26.64 23.43 19.40
CA GLY A 58 27.13 23.71 18.06
C GLY A 58 26.08 23.79 16.96
N ALA A 59 24.80 23.92 17.32
CA ALA A 59 23.71 24.19 16.38
C ALA A 59 23.93 25.49 15.58
N SER A 60 23.55 25.48 14.30
CA SER A 60 23.62 26.65 13.43
C SER A 60 22.64 27.75 13.84
N THR A 61 22.98 29.00 13.52
CA THR A 61 22.12 30.16 13.78
C THR A 61 20.74 30.00 13.15
N ALA A 62 20.65 29.52 11.91
CA ALA A 62 19.38 29.30 11.22
C ALA A 62 18.48 28.28 11.93
N LEU A 63 19.06 27.20 12.49
CA LEU A 63 18.32 26.20 13.26
C LEU A 63 17.78 26.81 14.57
N ILE A 64 18.62 27.58 15.28
CA ILE A 64 18.25 28.26 16.53
C ILE A 64 17.13 29.28 16.27
N GLU A 65 17.27 30.13 15.26
CA GLU A 65 16.26 31.13 14.87
C GLU A 65 14.93 30.48 14.51
N PHE A 66 14.95 29.38 13.76
CA PHE A 66 13.74 28.65 13.38
C PHE A 66 12.97 28.16 14.61
N PHE A 67 13.64 27.47 15.55
CA PHE A 67 12.98 26.95 16.75
C PHE A 67 12.65 28.03 17.79
N ASN A 68 13.33 29.17 17.76
CA ASN A 68 12.91 30.35 18.53
C ASN A 68 11.59 30.93 18.00
N LYS A 69 11.44 31.00 16.67
CA LYS A 69 10.21 31.48 16.01
C LYS A 69 9.05 30.49 16.15
N TYR A 70 9.33 29.20 16.07
CA TYR A 70 8.33 28.12 16.08
C TYR A 70 8.49 27.19 17.28
N SER A 71 8.59 27.75 18.49
CA SER A 71 8.90 26.99 19.71
C SER A 71 7.77 26.10 20.20
N VAL A 72 6.51 26.41 19.88
CA VAL A 72 5.37 25.60 20.34
C VAL A 72 5.09 24.51 19.31
N PRO A 73 5.11 23.22 19.70
CA PRO A 73 4.71 22.13 18.80
C PRO A 73 3.25 22.32 18.36
N THR A 74 2.98 22.10 17.08
CA THR A 74 1.64 22.21 16.51
C THR A 74 1.32 20.94 15.74
N GLU A 75 0.05 20.52 15.77
CA GLU A 75 -0.40 19.30 15.09
C GLU A 75 -0.22 19.38 13.56
N SER A 76 -0.32 20.59 13.00
CA SER A 76 -0.06 20.91 11.61
C SER A 76 0.97 22.04 11.51
N ALA A 77 1.64 22.15 10.36
CA ALA A 77 2.50 23.29 10.06
C ALA A 77 1.83 24.18 9.02
N SER A 78 1.92 25.50 9.22
CA SER A 78 1.46 26.46 8.23
C SER A 78 2.39 26.45 7.01
N GLN A 79 1.88 26.96 5.88
CA GLN A 79 2.69 27.13 4.67
C GLN A 79 3.94 27.97 4.95
N THR A 80 3.83 28.99 5.80
CA THR A 80 4.95 29.83 6.24
C THR A 80 5.99 29.03 7.02
N LYS A 81 5.56 28.18 7.97
CA LYS A 81 6.48 27.30 8.72
C LYS A 81 7.22 26.34 7.81
N HIS A 82 6.54 25.76 6.81
CA HIS A 82 7.19 24.93 5.80
C HIS A 82 8.19 25.70 4.95
N ARG A 83 7.85 26.89 4.47
CA ARG A 83 8.77 27.73 3.68
C ARG A 83 10.01 28.10 4.49
N ASP A 84 9.83 28.55 5.73
CA ASP A 84 10.93 28.90 6.63
C ASP A 84 11.82 27.69 6.93
N TRP A 85 11.23 26.52 7.16
CA TRP A 85 12.01 25.29 7.36
C TRP A 85 12.78 24.90 6.10
N CYS A 86 12.15 24.96 4.93
CA CYS A 86 12.82 24.68 3.66
C CYS A 86 14.00 25.63 3.43
N LYS A 87 13.93 26.90 3.87
CA LYS A 87 15.09 27.81 3.83
C LYS A 87 16.25 27.26 4.67
N VAL A 88 15.99 26.77 5.89
CA VAL A 88 17.02 26.23 6.81
C VAL A 88 17.80 25.09 6.18
N VAL A 89 17.15 24.21 5.40
CA VAL A 89 17.77 23.00 4.84
C VAL A 89 18.09 23.08 3.35
N SER A 90 17.82 24.22 2.71
CA SER A 90 18.13 24.48 1.29
C SER A 90 19.49 25.15 1.13
N ARG A 91 20.13 24.97 -0.04
CA ARG A 91 21.34 25.68 -0.46
C ARG A 91 22.52 25.61 0.54
N LEU A 92 22.54 24.59 1.39
CA LEU A 92 23.61 24.35 2.36
C LEU A 92 25.00 24.29 1.68
N ASN A 93 26.06 24.73 2.35
CA ASN A 93 27.36 24.97 1.70
C ASN A 93 28.08 23.68 1.30
N ASN A 94 27.83 22.57 2.00
CA ASN A 94 28.48 21.30 1.70
C ASN A 94 28.14 20.78 0.28
N PRO A 95 29.13 20.64 -0.62
CA PRO A 95 28.91 20.20 -2.00
C PRO A 95 28.53 18.71 -2.10
N LYS A 96 28.72 17.94 -1.03
CA LYS A 96 28.31 16.52 -0.97
C LYS A 96 26.82 16.34 -0.71
N ILE A 97 26.11 17.40 -0.31
CA ILE A 97 24.65 17.38 -0.19
C ILE A 97 24.03 17.42 -1.58
N ARG A 98 23.24 16.39 -1.87
CA ARG A 98 22.48 16.23 -3.10
C ARG A 98 21.09 16.83 -2.99
N TYR A 99 20.74 17.49 -4.07
CA TYR A 99 19.42 18.04 -4.30
C TYR A 99 18.91 17.50 -5.64
N VAL A 100 17.61 17.23 -5.72
CA VAL A 100 16.94 16.79 -6.94
C VAL A 100 16.98 17.89 -8.01
N LYS A 101 16.84 19.15 -7.57
CA LYS A 101 16.79 20.32 -8.46
C LYS A 101 18.12 21.09 -8.43
N ARG A 102 18.51 21.63 -9.59
CA ARG A 102 19.72 22.47 -9.74
C ARG A 102 19.73 23.70 -8.83
N CYS A 103 18.56 24.25 -8.49
CA CYS A 103 18.42 25.39 -7.57
C CYS A 103 18.71 25.07 -6.09
N ARG A 104 19.04 23.79 -5.77
CA ARG A 104 19.40 23.30 -4.44
C ARG A 104 18.33 23.53 -3.36
N THR A 105 17.06 23.36 -3.72
CA THR A 105 15.92 23.51 -2.80
C THR A 105 15.26 22.20 -2.40
N MET A 106 15.15 21.23 -3.31
CA MET A 106 14.57 19.92 -3.03
C MET A 106 15.65 18.90 -2.68
N LEU A 107 15.68 18.43 -1.43
CA LEU A 107 16.64 17.44 -0.95
C LEU A 107 16.40 16.05 -1.54
N TYR A 108 17.49 15.31 -1.70
CA TYR A 108 17.46 13.87 -2.01
C TYR A 108 17.38 13.06 -0.70
N GLY A 109 16.49 12.08 -0.61
CA GLY A 109 16.10 11.47 0.68
C GLY A 109 17.03 10.41 1.27
N GLY A 110 18.20 10.15 0.71
CA GLY A 110 19.07 9.05 1.16
C GLY A 110 19.76 9.31 2.52
N LEU A 111 20.09 8.23 3.24
CA LEU A 111 20.66 8.32 4.59
C LEU A 111 22.03 9.00 4.63
N GLU A 112 22.90 8.74 3.65
CA GLU A 112 24.19 9.46 3.54
C GLU A 112 23.96 10.96 3.31
N ASN A 113 22.96 11.31 2.49
CA ASN A 113 22.60 12.71 2.26
C ASN A 113 22.07 13.39 3.52
N ILE A 114 21.19 12.71 4.26
CA ILE A 114 20.64 13.21 5.54
C ILE A 114 21.77 13.47 6.55
N LEU A 115 22.77 12.59 6.64
CA LEU A 115 23.94 12.79 7.50
C LEU A 115 24.71 14.07 7.12
N TYR A 116 24.88 14.34 5.82
CA TYR A 116 25.50 15.59 5.38
C TYR A 116 24.64 16.83 5.65
N VAL A 117 23.31 16.72 5.64
CA VAL A 117 22.44 17.81 6.10
C VAL A 117 22.64 18.08 7.58
N ILE A 118 22.63 17.05 8.43
CA ILE A 118 22.90 17.18 9.88
C ILE A 118 24.29 17.79 10.10
N TYR A 119 25.30 17.36 9.34
CA TYR A 119 26.66 17.93 9.37
C TYR A 119 26.67 19.46 9.21
N GLU A 120 25.87 20.01 8.28
CA GLU A 120 25.81 21.46 8.04
C GLU A 120 24.98 22.21 9.08
N LEU A 121 23.98 21.54 9.68
CA LEU A 121 23.17 22.14 10.75
C LEU A 121 23.94 22.30 12.06
N PHE A 122 25.09 21.63 12.21
CA PHE A 122 25.95 21.67 13.41
C PHE A 122 27.41 22.03 13.08
N PRO A 123 27.68 23.25 12.58
CA PRO A 123 28.99 23.60 12.02
C PRO A 123 30.13 23.56 13.05
N LEU A 124 29.85 23.77 14.35
CA LEU A 124 30.87 23.83 15.40
C LEU A 124 31.21 22.45 15.99
N ASN A 125 30.46 21.39 15.67
CA ASN A 125 30.72 20.04 16.18
C ASN A 125 31.71 19.28 15.28
N HIS A 126 32.99 19.62 15.37
CA HIS A 126 34.05 19.04 14.53
C HIS A 126 34.17 17.51 14.69
N VAL A 127 33.95 16.98 15.89
CA VAL A 127 34.04 15.53 16.16
C VAL A 127 32.96 14.79 15.37
N MET A 128 31.69 15.17 15.53
CA MET A 128 30.59 14.57 14.79
C MET A 128 30.79 14.72 13.27
N ARG A 129 31.23 15.90 12.83
CA ARG A 129 31.49 16.19 11.41
C ARG A 129 32.56 15.27 10.83
N ASN A 130 33.66 15.07 11.54
CA ASN A 130 34.73 14.14 11.12
C ASN A 130 34.23 12.70 11.13
N THR A 131 33.52 12.26 12.18
CA THR A 131 32.95 10.90 12.24
C THR A 131 31.99 10.62 11.08
N ILE A 132 31.17 11.59 10.67
CA ILE A 132 30.29 11.46 9.50
C ILE A 132 31.12 11.28 8.22
N VAL A 133 32.11 12.14 7.99
CA VAL A 133 32.95 12.09 6.79
C VAL A 133 33.74 10.79 6.71
N ASP A 134 34.39 10.40 7.80
CA ASP A 134 35.23 9.20 7.88
C ASP A 134 34.39 7.94 7.73
N THR A 135 33.25 7.87 8.42
CA THR A 135 32.33 6.72 8.30
C THR A 135 31.79 6.57 6.89
N ILE A 136 31.37 7.66 6.24
CA ILE A 136 30.90 7.60 4.85
C ILE A 136 32.04 7.16 3.91
N HIS A 137 33.25 7.70 4.09
CA HIS A 137 34.42 7.32 3.29
C HIS A 137 34.78 5.83 3.46
N ILE A 138 34.89 5.37 4.71
CA ILE A 138 35.14 3.96 5.04
C ILE A 138 34.04 3.09 4.48
N SER A 139 32.76 3.47 4.62
CA SER A 139 31.65 2.69 4.09
C SER A 139 31.77 2.52 2.57
N ARG A 140 32.26 3.53 1.84
CA ARG A 140 32.42 3.43 0.37
C ARG A 140 33.59 2.54 -0.08
N ASN A 141 34.41 2.01 0.84
CA ASN A 141 35.48 1.07 0.49
C ASN A 141 34.91 -0.20 -0.20
N PRO A 142 35.42 -0.58 -1.39
CA PRO A 142 34.96 -1.76 -2.12
C PRO A 142 35.07 -3.08 -1.34
N LYS A 143 35.96 -3.14 -0.34
CA LYS A 143 36.17 -4.33 0.51
C LYS A 143 35.04 -4.54 1.53
N ASN A 144 34.27 -3.51 1.86
CA ASN A 144 33.20 -3.61 2.85
C ASN A 144 31.93 -4.20 2.24
N THR A 145 31.34 -5.18 2.94
CA THR A 145 30.07 -5.76 2.51
C THR A 145 28.92 -4.74 2.60
N ASN A 146 27.87 -4.90 1.81
CA ASN A 146 26.68 -4.04 1.89
C ASN A 146 26.11 -3.98 3.32
N ILE A 147 26.10 -5.12 4.02
CA ILE A 147 25.59 -5.22 5.40
C ILE A 147 26.43 -4.38 6.36
N GLU A 148 27.75 -4.48 6.26
CA GLU A 148 28.68 -3.72 7.10
C GLU A 148 28.55 -2.20 6.87
N ARG A 149 28.42 -1.80 5.60
CA ARG A 149 28.19 -0.40 5.23
C ARG A 149 26.91 0.15 5.87
N MET A 150 25.81 -0.58 5.75
CA MET A 150 24.52 -0.18 6.32
C MET A 150 24.60 -0.07 7.85
N LYS A 151 25.27 -1.02 8.53
CA LYS A 151 25.47 -0.96 9.99
C LYS A 151 26.26 0.27 10.42
N LYS A 152 27.38 0.57 9.76
CA LYS A 152 28.19 1.77 10.04
C LYS A 152 27.41 3.06 9.83
N LEU A 153 26.62 3.16 8.76
CA LEU A 153 25.77 4.31 8.50
C LEU A 153 24.65 4.48 9.54
N GLN A 154 24.05 3.38 10.01
CA GLN A 154 23.07 3.41 11.09
C GLN A 154 23.67 3.86 12.42
N GLU A 155 24.87 3.37 12.74
CA GLU A 155 25.59 3.72 13.96
C GLU A 155 25.95 5.21 13.98
N VAL A 156 26.54 5.74 12.90
CA VAL A 156 26.87 7.18 12.84
C VAL A 156 25.62 8.05 12.82
N PHE A 157 24.52 7.59 12.20
CA PHE A 157 23.23 8.28 12.26
C PHE A 157 22.70 8.35 13.69
N LEU A 158 22.68 7.23 14.40
CA LEU A 158 22.26 7.19 15.79
C LEU A 158 23.13 8.07 16.69
N ASN A 159 24.45 8.01 16.51
CA ASN A 159 25.39 8.85 17.25
C ASN A 159 25.13 10.33 16.99
N ALA A 160 24.97 10.73 15.72
CA ALA A 160 24.64 12.10 15.35
C ALA A 160 23.32 12.56 16.01
N LEU A 161 22.28 11.73 16.02
CA LEU A 161 21.02 12.06 16.69
C LEU A 161 21.18 12.21 18.21
N ASN A 162 21.94 11.33 18.86
CA ASN A 162 22.20 11.42 20.30
C ASN A 162 22.98 12.71 20.65
N TYR A 163 23.86 13.19 19.78
CA TYR A 163 24.48 14.51 19.93
C TYR A 163 23.49 15.67 19.74
N CYS A 164 22.49 15.48 18.89
CA CYS A 164 21.47 16.49 18.58
C CYS A 164 20.33 16.53 19.60
N LEU A 165 20.34 15.72 20.67
CA LEU A 165 19.24 15.66 21.64
C LEU A 165 19.27 16.87 22.59
N ALA A 166 18.13 17.55 22.72
CA ALA A 166 17.89 18.45 23.83
C ALA A 166 17.44 17.64 25.06
N GLY A 167 18.19 17.76 26.16
CA GLY A 167 17.86 17.16 27.46
C GLY A 167 18.24 15.67 27.63
N HIS A 168 17.69 15.03 28.67
CA HIS A 168 18.08 13.68 29.13
C HIS A 168 17.29 12.52 28.46
N HIS A 169 16.99 12.62 27.17
CA HIS A 169 16.38 11.51 26.43
C HIS A 169 17.46 10.54 25.94
N GLN A 170 17.12 9.26 25.77
CA GLN A 170 17.98 8.32 25.05
C GLN A 170 17.29 7.90 23.74
N ILE A 171 18.02 7.89 22.64
CA ILE A 171 17.55 7.34 21.36
C ILE A 171 18.26 6.02 21.09
N SER A 172 17.51 5.04 20.59
CA SER A 172 18.03 3.80 20.03
C SER A 172 17.35 3.42 18.71
N ILE A 173 17.97 2.55 17.91
CA ILE A 173 17.36 1.98 16.71
C ILE A 173 16.77 0.61 17.06
N ARG A 174 15.44 0.45 16.98
CA ARG A 174 14.76 -0.85 17.22
C ARG A 174 14.79 -1.76 16.01
N ALA A 175 14.60 -1.19 14.83
CA ALA A 175 14.54 -1.95 13.58
C ALA A 175 14.94 -1.07 12.39
N SER A 176 15.55 -1.69 11.39
CA SER A 176 15.92 -1.01 10.15
C SER A 176 15.84 -1.99 8.98
N LEU A 177 15.27 -1.53 7.86
CA LEU A 177 15.27 -2.24 6.59
C LEU A 177 15.77 -1.29 5.53
N LEU A 178 17.06 -1.41 5.20
CA LEU A 178 17.74 -0.51 4.28
C LEU A 178 18.19 -1.24 3.02
N LEU A 179 18.16 -0.54 1.89
CA LEU A 179 18.54 -1.01 0.56
C LEU A 179 19.35 0.06 -0.16
N PHE A 180 20.30 -0.37 -0.99
CA PHE A 180 21.05 0.54 -1.84
C PHE A 180 20.23 0.88 -3.08
N ASN A 181 20.25 2.15 -3.48
CA ASN A 181 19.83 2.50 -4.84
C ASN A 181 20.99 2.24 -5.82
N LEU A 182 20.68 1.58 -6.93
CA LEU A 182 21.60 1.32 -8.03
C LEU A 182 21.20 2.24 -9.19
N GLU A 183 21.83 3.40 -9.27
CA GLU A 183 21.73 4.26 -10.46
C GLU A 183 23.03 4.11 -11.26
N ASN A 184 22.92 3.76 -12.54
CA ASN A 184 24.06 3.61 -13.47
C ASN A 184 25.22 2.74 -12.92
N ASN A 185 24.90 1.61 -12.28
CA ASN A 185 25.86 0.69 -11.66
C ASN A 185 26.75 1.29 -10.54
N GLN A 186 26.43 2.48 -10.04
CA GLN A 186 27.10 3.09 -8.90
C GLN A 186 26.21 3.04 -7.65
N LYS A 187 26.76 2.56 -6.52
CA LYS A 187 26.08 2.55 -5.22
C LYS A 187 26.10 3.96 -4.64
N ASN A 188 25.00 4.68 -4.82
CA ASN A 188 24.96 6.13 -4.60
C ASN A 188 24.47 6.55 -3.21
N ASP A 189 23.47 5.86 -2.63
CA ASP A 189 22.96 6.13 -1.26
C ASP A 189 22.21 4.90 -0.74
N VAL A 190 21.76 4.99 0.52
CA VAL A 190 20.99 3.98 1.24
C VAL A 190 19.60 4.53 1.58
N PHE A 191 18.57 3.73 1.29
CA PHE A 191 17.16 4.06 1.44
C PHE A 191 16.40 3.01 2.22
N GLY A 192 15.23 3.35 2.75
CA GLY A 192 14.33 2.41 3.38
C GLY A 192 13.83 2.91 4.72
N ASN A 193 13.69 2.01 5.69
CA ASN A 193 12.96 2.29 6.91
C ASN A 193 13.90 2.23 8.12
N ILE A 194 13.81 3.21 9.02
CA ILE A 194 14.50 3.21 10.32
C ILE A 194 13.47 3.50 11.41
N THR A 195 13.35 2.60 12.38
CA THR A 195 12.53 2.79 13.57
C THR A 195 13.41 3.24 14.72
N LEU A 196 13.19 4.47 15.18
CA LEU A 196 13.85 5.08 16.32
C LEU A 196 12.96 4.96 17.56
N VAL A 197 13.56 4.69 18.72
CA VAL A 197 12.89 4.64 20.02
C VAL A 197 13.47 5.71 20.92
N PHE A 198 12.60 6.59 21.42
CA PHE A 198 12.90 7.59 22.42
C PHE A 198 12.50 7.02 23.79
N GLU A 199 13.45 6.97 24.71
CA GLU A 199 13.24 6.46 26.07
C GLU A 199 13.46 7.56 27.11
N ARG A 200 12.50 7.69 28.03
CA ARG A 200 12.59 8.55 29.22
C ARG A 200 11.72 7.99 30.33
N ASN A 201 12.27 7.87 31.55
CA ASN A 201 11.56 7.40 32.73
C ASN A 201 10.75 6.10 32.49
N ASN A 202 11.37 5.11 31.84
CA ASN A 202 10.77 3.82 31.44
C ASN A 202 9.59 3.92 30.44
N LYS A 203 9.27 5.10 29.90
CA LYS A 203 8.35 5.27 28.77
C LYS A 203 9.12 5.25 27.47
N LYS A 204 8.61 4.50 26.49
CA LYS A 204 9.21 4.32 25.17
C LYS A 204 8.26 4.79 24.09
N GLU A 205 8.67 5.79 23.33
CA GLU A 205 7.94 6.24 22.14
C GLU A 205 8.73 5.86 20.91
N SER A 206 8.04 5.36 19.88
CA SER A 206 8.68 4.93 18.63
C SER A 206 8.26 5.79 17.47
N ILE A 207 9.21 6.17 16.63
CA ILE A 207 8.97 6.83 15.34
C ILE A 207 9.59 6.00 14.23
N LYS A 208 9.03 6.10 13.03
CA LYS A 208 9.55 5.46 11.82
C LYS A 208 9.84 6.51 10.76
N LEU A 209 11.08 6.52 10.30
CA LEU A 209 11.54 7.28 9.16
C LEU A 209 11.53 6.35 7.96
N ILE A 210 10.93 6.78 6.86
CA ILE A 210 10.90 6.07 5.59
C ILE A 210 11.52 6.99 4.55
N THR A 211 12.57 6.53 3.87
CA THR A 211 13.33 7.31 2.92
C THR A 211 13.33 6.69 1.53
N PHE A 212 13.10 7.52 0.52
CA PHE A 212 13.23 7.25 -0.92
C PHE A 212 13.93 8.44 -1.60
N PRO A 213 14.42 8.30 -2.85
CA PRO A 213 15.11 9.37 -3.58
C PRO A 213 14.43 10.76 -3.51
N THR A 214 13.13 10.83 -3.82
CA THR A 214 12.35 12.07 -3.90
C THR A 214 11.20 12.15 -2.89
N GLN A 215 10.93 11.05 -2.18
CA GLN A 215 9.83 10.93 -1.23
C GLN A 215 10.35 10.45 0.11
N SER A 216 9.76 10.92 1.20
CA SER A 216 10.11 10.53 2.55
C SER A 216 8.91 10.72 3.46
N ARG A 217 8.83 9.89 4.51
CA ARG A 217 7.74 9.94 5.48
C ARG A 217 8.28 9.81 6.89
N PHE A 218 7.64 10.54 7.79
CA PHE A 218 7.75 10.39 9.22
C PHE A 218 6.45 9.77 9.72
N MET A 219 6.53 8.76 10.58
CA MET A 219 5.36 8.15 11.21
C MET A 219 5.60 8.00 12.70
N LEU A 220 4.61 8.38 13.51
CA LEU A 220 4.54 7.98 14.91
C LEU A 220 4.06 6.53 14.96
N LEU A 221 4.83 5.64 15.58
CA LEU A 221 4.50 4.22 15.75
C LEU A 221 3.86 3.90 17.10
N SER A 222 3.52 4.93 17.89
CA SER A 222 3.18 4.78 19.31
C SER A 222 2.22 3.62 19.59
N GLU A 223 2.66 2.76 20.51
CA GLU A 223 1.83 1.77 21.21
C GLU A 223 0.84 2.47 22.18
N PHE A 224 0.95 3.80 22.36
CA PHE A 224 0.08 4.67 23.19
C PHE A 224 -0.85 5.55 22.36
N ARG A 225 -1.51 4.95 21.36
CA ARG A 225 -2.79 5.50 20.87
C ARG A 225 -3.87 5.51 21.96
N ASP A 226 -3.62 4.98 23.15
CA ASP A 226 -4.51 5.18 24.28
C ASP A 226 -4.26 6.54 24.92
N TYR A 227 -5.16 7.48 24.64
CA TYR A 227 -5.37 8.63 25.51
C TYR A 227 -5.43 8.19 26.98
N SER A 228 -4.86 8.98 27.88
CA SER A 228 -5.10 8.77 29.31
C SER A 228 -6.60 8.77 29.56
N GLU A 229 -7.04 8.01 30.57
CA GLU A 229 -8.47 7.95 30.92
C GLU A 229 -9.02 9.35 31.25
N ASP A 230 -8.18 10.21 31.84
CA ASP A 230 -8.49 11.61 32.09
C ASP A 230 -8.80 12.40 30.81
N LEU A 231 -7.97 12.24 29.76
CA LEU A 231 -8.21 12.92 28.49
C LEU A 231 -9.43 12.33 27.75
N LYS A 232 -9.66 11.01 27.84
CA LYS A 232 -10.88 10.38 27.30
C LYS A 232 -12.13 10.97 27.96
N ASN A 233 -12.09 11.13 29.28
CA ASN A 233 -13.18 11.73 30.05
C ASN A 233 -13.39 13.20 29.71
N GLU A 234 -12.30 13.97 29.52
CA GLU A 234 -12.39 15.37 29.11
C GLU A 234 -13.02 15.52 27.71
N ILE A 235 -12.58 14.70 26.74
CA ILE A 235 -13.16 14.66 25.38
C ILE A 235 -14.64 14.28 25.45
N LYS A 236 -15.01 13.32 26.30
CA LYS A 236 -16.41 12.90 26.49
C LYS A 236 -17.26 14.03 27.07
N GLY A 237 -16.76 14.74 28.09
CA GLY A 237 -17.46 15.89 28.68
C GLY A 237 -17.65 17.03 27.68
N LEU A 238 -16.64 17.32 26.84
CA LEU A 238 -16.78 18.27 25.73
C LEU A 238 -17.84 17.81 24.73
N ASN A 239 -17.86 16.52 24.41
CA ASN A 239 -18.83 15.97 23.47
C ASN A 239 -20.28 16.09 23.99
N GLU A 240 -20.53 15.82 25.27
CA GLU A 240 -21.84 16.00 25.91
C GLU A 240 -22.30 17.47 25.87
N LYS A 241 -21.37 18.41 26.11
CA LYS A 241 -21.63 19.85 26.02
C LYS A 241 -21.99 20.31 24.60
N TYR A 242 -21.28 19.83 23.59
CA TYR A 242 -21.49 20.30 22.21
C TYR A 242 -22.59 19.53 21.47
N SER A 243 -22.85 18.27 21.82
CA SER A 243 -23.95 17.47 21.25
C SER A 243 -25.34 17.99 21.66
N SER A 244 -25.48 18.57 22.86
CA SER A 244 -26.71 19.23 23.31
C SER A 244 -26.94 20.60 22.65
N THR A 245 -25.90 21.19 22.05
CA THR A 245 -25.98 22.46 21.33
C THR A 245 -26.39 22.19 19.89
N ASN A 246 -27.69 22.11 19.60
CA ASN A 246 -28.25 21.87 18.26
C ASN A 246 -28.00 23.04 17.27
N LYS A 247 -26.72 23.34 17.02
CA LYS A 247 -26.21 24.36 16.10
C LYS A 247 -25.16 23.72 15.21
N TYR A 248 -25.02 24.24 14.00
CA TYR A 248 -24.04 23.76 13.01
C TYR A 248 -22.63 23.56 13.58
N THR A 249 -22.09 24.56 14.28
CA THR A 249 -20.76 24.49 14.90
C THR A 249 -20.69 23.45 16.02
N GLY A 250 -21.74 23.32 16.83
CA GLY A 250 -21.83 22.29 17.89
C GLY A 250 -21.78 20.88 17.31
N ASN A 251 -22.51 20.64 16.22
CA ASN A 251 -22.52 19.37 15.50
C ASN A 251 -21.15 19.04 14.90
N ILE A 252 -20.43 20.02 14.32
CA ILE A 252 -19.06 19.80 13.80
C ILE A 252 -18.11 19.43 14.92
N ILE A 253 -18.13 20.17 16.04
CA ILE A 253 -17.26 19.91 17.18
C ILE A 253 -17.55 18.52 17.77
N SER A 254 -18.81 18.20 18.04
CA SER A 254 -19.21 16.88 18.55
C SER A 254 -18.77 15.76 17.61
N ASN A 255 -18.97 15.93 16.30
CA ASN A 255 -18.55 14.95 15.31
C ASN A 255 -17.02 14.79 15.23
N TYR A 256 -16.25 15.87 15.33
CA TYR A 256 -14.79 15.80 15.44
C TYR A 256 -14.37 15.00 16.68
N LEU A 257 -14.92 15.33 17.85
CA LEU A 257 -14.61 14.63 19.12
C LEU A 257 -14.97 13.14 19.05
N ASN A 258 -16.13 12.79 18.49
CA ASN A 258 -16.53 11.40 18.27
C ASN A 258 -15.56 10.66 17.35
N ASN A 259 -15.17 11.26 16.23
CA ASN A 259 -14.20 10.67 15.32
C ASN A 259 -12.82 10.54 15.95
N THR A 260 -12.39 11.50 16.76
CA THR A 260 -11.15 11.43 17.52
C THR A 260 -11.19 10.21 18.43
N LEU A 261 -12.26 10.01 19.22
CA LEU A 261 -12.41 8.81 20.06
C LEU A 261 -12.41 7.51 19.23
N GLU A 262 -13.15 7.46 18.12
CA GLU A 262 -13.29 6.27 17.26
C GLU A 262 -12.06 5.96 16.39
N SER A 263 -11.21 6.94 16.08
CA SER A 263 -9.97 6.77 15.27
C SER A 263 -8.93 5.84 15.90
N HIS A 264 -9.15 5.46 17.16
CA HIS A 264 -8.34 4.50 17.92
C HIS A 264 -8.73 3.05 17.64
N LYS A 265 -9.91 2.81 17.08
CA LYS A 265 -10.35 1.47 16.68
C LYS A 265 -9.92 1.24 15.24
N LYS A 266 -9.13 0.19 14.99
CA LYS A 266 -8.82 -0.24 13.62
C LYS A 266 -10.13 -0.58 12.92
N LYS A 267 -10.52 0.23 11.94
CA LYS A 267 -11.77 0.01 11.21
C LYS A 267 -11.61 -1.15 10.23
N THR A 268 -12.61 -2.03 10.18
CA THR A 268 -12.67 -3.06 9.14
C THR A 268 -13.09 -2.46 7.81
N LEU A 269 -12.84 -3.17 6.70
CA LEU A 269 -13.33 -2.77 5.38
C LEU A 269 -14.85 -2.57 5.37
N GLU A 270 -15.61 -3.39 6.08
CA GLU A 270 -17.07 -3.28 6.21
C GLU A 270 -17.48 -2.00 6.94
N GLN A 271 -16.76 -1.61 7.99
CA GLN A 271 -17.00 -0.35 8.70
C GLN A 271 -16.70 0.85 7.80
N ASN A 272 -15.60 0.82 7.05
CA ASN A 272 -15.27 1.85 6.07
C ASN A 272 -16.35 1.95 4.98
N LEU A 273 -16.79 0.82 4.43
CA LEU A 273 -17.86 0.77 3.43
C LEU A 273 -19.20 1.25 4.01
N SER A 274 -19.50 1.00 5.30
CA SER A 274 -20.72 1.49 5.96
C SER A 274 -20.78 3.00 6.09
N ILE A 275 -19.65 3.57 6.48
CA ILE A 275 -19.43 5.01 6.54
C ILE A 275 -19.62 5.61 5.14
N LEU A 276 -19.00 4.98 4.15
CA LEU A 276 -19.09 5.40 2.76
C LEU A 276 -20.53 5.34 2.26
N ASN A 277 -21.24 4.23 2.42
CA ASN A 277 -22.63 4.11 1.95
C ASN A 277 -23.57 5.13 2.63
N ASN A 278 -23.37 5.43 3.91
CA ASN A 278 -24.11 6.48 4.61
C ASN A 278 -23.76 7.88 4.09
N ALA A 279 -22.48 8.15 3.84
CA ALA A 279 -22.01 9.41 3.27
C ALA A 279 -22.50 9.61 1.82
N LEU A 280 -22.55 8.53 1.04
CA LEU A 280 -22.70 8.54 -0.42
C LEU A 280 -24.15 8.35 -0.89
N LYS A 281 -25.10 7.99 0.00
CA LYS A 281 -26.55 7.91 -0.31
C LYS A 281 -27.25 9.26 -0.49
N ASN A 282 -26.62 10.39 -0.15
CA ASN A 282 -27.25 11.71 -0.10
C ASN A 282 -26.60 12.66 -1.11
N GLU A 283 -27.35 13.57 -1.74
CA GLU A 283 -26.87 14.48 -2.81
C GLU A 283 -25.64 15.32 -2.44
N ASN A 284 -25.38 15.59 -1.15
CA ASN A 284 -24.20 16.31 -0.62
C ASN A 284 -23.05 15.38 -0.20
N ILE A 285 -22.78 14.36 -1.01
CA ILE A 285 -21.79 13.29 -0.82
C ILE A 285 -20.42 13.82 -0.35
N GLN A 286 -19.98 14.92 -0.93
CA GLN A 286 -18.57 15.34 -0.95
C GLN A 286 -18.12 15.94 0.39
N ASN A 287 -18.94 16.81 0.98
CA ASN A 287 -18.63 17.43 2.28
C ASN A 287 -18.78 16.42 3.42
N ARG A 288 -19.66 15.44 3.26
CA ARG A 288 -19.91 14.41 4.27
C ARG A 288 -18.75 13.44 4.40
N LEU A 289 -18.05 13.11 3.31
CA LEU A 289 -16.87 12.23 3.37
C LEU A 289 -15.83 12.74 4.37
N PHE A 290 -15.56 14.05 4.38
CA PHE A 290 -14.61 14.69 5.30
C PHE A 290 -15.12 14.79 6.75
N LEU A 291 -16.40 14.53 7.00
CA LEU A 291 -16.95 14.45 8.35
C LEU A 291 -16.73 13.09 9.00
N TYR A 292 -16.19 12.07 8.31
CA TYR A 292 -15.99 10.74 8.90
C TYR A 292 -14.55 10.48 9.37
N GLY A 293 -13.72 11.52 9.42
CA GLY A 293 -12.36 11.49 9.93
C GLY A 293 -11.31 11.40 8.82
N TYR A 294 -10.08 11.06 9.23
CA TYR A 294 -8.92 11.03 8.34
C TYR A 294 -9.01 9.89 7.32
N ILE A 295 -8.69 10.20 6.06
CA ILE A 295 -8.55 9.22 4.97
C ILE A 295 -7.06 8.89 4.80
N ASP A 296 -6.46 8.26 5.81
CA ASP A 296 -5.05 7.90 5.83
C ASP A 296 -4.81 6.43 5.44
N ASP A 297 -5.70 5.54 5.87
CA ASP A 297 -5.66 4.11 5.65
C ASP A 297 -5.83 3.71 4.17
N ILE A 298 -4.99 2.77 3.72
CA ILE A 298 -4.96 2.31 2.34
C ILE A 298 -6.23 1.54 1.97
N ASP A 299 -6.81 0.78 2.90
CA ASP A 299 -8.02 0.00 2.63
C ASP A 299 -9.24 0.92 2.55
N CYS A 300 -9.30 1.97 3.37
CA CYS A 300 -10.30 3.04 3.26
C CYS A 300 -10.22 3.79 1.92
N LYS A 301 -9.00 4.19 1.51
CA LYS A 301 -8.76 4.82 0.20
C LYS A 301 -9.22 3.92 -0.95
N THR A 302 -8.90 2.63 -0.88
CA THR A 302 -9.29 1.63 -1.88
C THR A 302 -10.82 1.51 -1.95
N ALA A 303 -11.50 1.47 -0.80
CA ALA A 303 -12.96 1.42 -0.74
C ALA A 303 -13.64 2.65 -1.38
N ILE A 304 -13.09 3.85 -1.15
CA ILE A 304 -13.59 5.09 -1.78
C ILE A 304 -13.46 5.01 -3.31
N ILE A 305 -12.29 4.59 -3.81
CA ILE A 305 -12.05 4.44 -5.25
C ILE A 305 -13.01 3.42 -5.85
N ASN A 306 -13.14 2.23 -5.24
CA ASN A 306 -14.03 1.19 -5.74
C ASN A 306 -15.47 1.67 -5.81
N TYR A 307 -15.95 2.35 -4.77
CA TYR A 307 -17.31 2.89 -4.75
C TYR A 307 -17.52 3.87 -5.90
N PHE A 308 -16.57 4.80 -6.10
CA PHE A 308 -16.63 5.76 -7.21
C PHE A 308 -16.69 5.05 -8.56
N CYS A 309 -15.80 4.08 -8.79
CA CYS A 309 -15.72 3.35 -10.05
C CYS A 309 -17.00 2.56 -10.37
N ILE A 310 -17.69 2.03 -9.34
CA ILE A 310 -18.94 1.29 -9.51
C ILE A 310 -20.12 2.25 -9.74
N THR A 311 -20.26 3.28 -8.92
CA THR A 311 -21.46 4.13 -8.91
C THR A 311 -21.50 5.21 -9.99
N ASN A 312 -20.33 5.66 -10.47
CA ASN A 312 -20.21 6.74 -11.45
C ASN A 312 -19.67 6.24 -12.81
N ARG A 313 -19.77 4.92 -13.06
CA ARG A 313 -19.21 4.25 -14.23
C ARG A 313 -19.54 4.92 -15.57
N ASP A 314 -20.79 5.33 -15.76
CA ASP A 314 -21.28 5.90 -17.04
C ASP A 314 -21.72 7.38 -16.91
N ARG A 315 -21.44 8.01 -15.76
CA ARG A 315 -21.89 9.37 -15.45
C ARG A 315 -20.75 10.15 -14.80
N VAL A 316 -19.99 10.89 -15.59
CA VAL A 316 -19.02 11.85 -15.03
C VAL A 316 -19.63 13.24 -15.11
N ARG A 317 -20.43 13.59 -14.08
CA ARG A 317 -20.95 14.96 -13.91
C ARG A 317 -20.39 15.70 -12.70
N ASN A 318 -19.41 15.15 -11.97
CA ASN A 318 -18.86 15.78 -10.76
C ASN A 318 -17.33 15.91 -10.81
N SER A 319 -16.85 17.12 -11.15
CA SER A 319 -15.44 17.49 -11.07
C SER A 319 -14.86 17.26 -9.67
N GLN A 320 -15.62 17.53 -8.60
CA GLN A 320 -15.13 17.47 -7.22
C GLN A 320 -14.87 16.04 -6.71
N LEU A 321 -15.75 15.07 -6.97
CA LEU A 321 -15.48 13.68 -6.54
C LEU A 321 -14.29 13.10 -7.30
N LEU A 322 -14.19 13.40 -8.61
CA LEU A 322 -13.02 13.05 -9.41
C LEU A 322 -11.74 13.73 -8.86
N CYS A 323 -11.82 14.99 -8.43
CA CYS A 323 -10.70 15.67 -7.75
C CYS A 323 -10.32 14.97 -6.43
N ILE A 324 -11.29 14.54 -5.62
CA ILE A 324 -11.02 13.78 -4.39
C ILE A 324 -10.27 12.48 -4.72
N ILE A 325 -10.73 11.72 -5.72
CA ILE A 325 -10.06 10.49 -6.16
C ILE A 325 -8.63 10.77 -6.65
N LYS A 326 -8.45 11.79 -7.50
CA LYS A 326 -7.12 12.24 -7.96
C LYS A 326 -6.21 12.60 -6.79
N ASN A 327 -6.73 13.30 -5.79
CA ASN A 327 -5.98 13.68 -4.60
C ASN A 327 -5.63 12.47 -3.73
N ILE A 328 -6.54 11.49 -3.58
CA ILE A 328 -6.27 10.24 -2.87
C ILE A 328 -5.13 9.47 -3.55
N ILE A 329 -5.18 9.35 -4.87
CA ILE A 329 -4.14 8.67 -5.66
C ILE A 329 -2.82 9.44 -5.54
N GLY A 330 -2.82 10.75 -5.81
CA GLY A 330 -1.62 11.59 -5.75
C GLY A 330 -0.98 11.71 -4.37
N ASN A 331 -1.77 11.56 -3.29
CA ASN A 331 -1.26 11.54 -1.91
C ASN A 331 -0.93 10.13 -1.41
N THR A 332 -0.96 9.11 -2.28
CA THR A 332 -0.51 7.77 -1.92
C THR A 332 0.85 7.49 -2.54
N LEU A 333 1.69 6.74 -1.84
CA LEU A 333 3.03 6.36 -2.31
C LEU A 333 2.89 5.34 -3.44
N ILE A 334 2.52 5.78 -4.64
CA ILE A 334 2.36 4.89 -5.80
C ILE A 334 3.65 4.14 -6.13
N HIS A 335 4.83 4.61 -5.72
CA HIS A 335 6.08 3.87 -5.90
C HIS A 335 6.20 2.64 -4.97
N ASN A 336 5.44 2.58 -3.86
CA ASN A 336 5.32 1.37 -3.07
C ASN A 336 4.47 0.34 -3.82
N LEU A 337 5.05 -0.82 -4.13
CA LEU A 337 4.37 -1.89 -4.86
C LEU A 337 3.07 -2.34 -4.18
N GLY A 338 3.07 -2.52 -2.86
CA GLY A 338 1.89 -2.99 -2.13
C GLY A 338 0.73 -1.99 -2.16
N ASP A 339 0.99 -0.70 -1.99
CA ASP A 339 -0.04 0.35 -2.08
C ASP A 339 -0.56 0.47 -3.53
N ARG A 340 0.34 0.34 -4.50
CA ARG A 340 0.02 0.42 -5.93
C ARG A 340 -0.89 -0.72 -6.38
N MET A 341 -0.56 -1.95 -6.00
CA MET A 341 -1.37 -3.16 -6.28
C MET A 341 -2.78 -3.05 -5.70
N LYS A 342 -2.96 -2.31 -4.60
CA LYS A 342 -4.27 -2.12 -3.97
C LYS A 342 -5.13 -1.05 -4.61
N LEU A 343 -4.56 0.05 -5.13
CA LEU A 343 -5.32 1.23 -5.53
C LEU A 343 -5.49 1.41 -7.05
N LEU A 344 -4.47 1.07 -7.83
CA LEU A 344 -4.47 1.40 -9.25
C LEU A 344 -5.24 0.41 -10.12
N PRO A 345 -5.23 -0.91 -9.86
CA PRO A 345 -5.91 -1.85 -10.75
C PRO A 345 -7.41 -1.56 -10.94
N GLN A 346 -8.11 -1.03 -9.94
CA GLN A 346 -9.55 -0.75 -10.07
C GLN A 346 -9.84 0.42 -11.01
N ILE A 347 -8.90 1.35 -11.18
CA ILE A 347 -9.03 2.51 -12.07
C ILE A 347 -9.06 2.08 -13.54
N ILE A 348 -8.34 1.01 -13.90
CA ILE A 348 -8.31 0.47 -15.27
C ILE A 348 -9.73 0.05 -15.72
N TYR A 349 -10.56 -0.37 -14.77
CA TYR A 349 -11.95 -0.74 -15.02
C TYR A 349 -12.90 0.47 -15.10
N PHE A 350 -12.46 1.68 -14.79
CA PHE A 350 -13.26 2.88 -14.96
C PHE A 350 -13.40 3.28 -16.44
N THR A 351 -14.60 3.72 -16.83
CA THR A 351 -14.86 4.23 -18.18
C THR A 351 -14.02 5.49 -18.41
N GLU A 352 -13.43 5.63 -19.60
CA GLU A 352 -12.62 6.82 -19.96
C GLU A 352 -11.47 7.14 -18.98
N HIS A 353 -10.93 6.13 -18.28
CA HIS A 353 -9.85 6.33 -17.31
C HIS A 353 -8.64 7.09 -17.88
N LYS A 354 -8.34 6.93 -19.18
CA LYS A 354 -7.24 7.64 -19.85
C LYS A 354 -7.41 9.16 -19.83
N GLU A 355 -8.63 9.62 -20.14
CA GLU A 355 -8.94 11.05 -20.16
C GLU A 355 -8.97 11.60 -18.73
N HIS A 356 -9.59 10.86 -17.82
CA HIS A 356 -9.76 11.34 -16.46
C HIS A 356 -8.48 11.27 -15.62
N PHE A 357 -7.57 10.34 -15.88
CA PHE A 357 -6.37 10.11 -15.09
C PHE A 357 -5.07 10.33 -15.88
N SER A 358 -5.10 11.15 -16.95
CA SER A 358 -3.95 11.49 -17.79
C SER A 358 -2.75 12.07 -17.06
N ASN A 359 -2.98 12.71 -15.90
CA ASN A 359 -1.95 13.39 -15.12
C ASN A 359 -1.21 12.46 -14.15
N LEU A 360 -1.52 11.15 -14.14
CA LEU A 360 -0.79 10.18 -13.34
C LEU A 360 0.58 9.93 -14.00
N GLU A 361 1.64 10.09 -13.21
CA GLU A 361 3.02 9.76 -13.64
C GLU A 361 3.19 8.26 -13.93
N TYR A 362 2.34 7.42 -13.32
CA TYR A 362 2.35 5.98 -13.53
C TYR A 362 1.49 5.60 -14.74
N ASP A 363 2.11 4.89 -15.68
CA ASP A 363 1.44 4.37 -16.87
C ASP A 363 0.52 3.20 -16.52
N LEU A 364 -0.78 3.51 -16.43
CA LEU A 364 -1.82 2.52 -16.17
C LEU A 364 -1.93 1.48 -17.29
N GLU A 365 -1.61 1.80 -18.55
CA GLU A 365 -1.74 0.87 -19.68
C GLU A 365 -0.62 -0.18 -19.67
N ASN A 366 0.58 0.22 -19.26
CA ASN A 366 1.74 -0.65 -19.18
C ASN A 366 1.95 -1.26 -17.79
N MET A 367 0.94 -1.18 -16.90
CA MET A 367 0.98 -1.83 -15.59
C MET A 367 1.34 -3.33 -15.71
N PRO A 368 2.35 -3.84 -14.98
CA PRO A 368 2.72 -5.24 -15.03
C PRO A 368 1.59 -6.15 -14.56
N ILE A 369 1.38 -7.29 -15.24
CA ILE A 369 0.35 -8.28 -14.88
C ILE A 369 0.53 -8.79 -13.44
N THR A 370 1.76 -8.80 -12.93
CA THR A 370 2.07 -9.19 -11.54
C THR A 370 1.50 -8.23 -10.50
N GLU A 371 1.11 -7.02 -10.89
CA GLU A 371 0.49 -6.03 -9.99
C GLU A 371 -1.04 -6.16 -9.93
N ILE A 372 -1.61 -7.07 -10.73
CA ILE A 372 -3.06 -7.30 -10.82
C ILE A 372 -3.33 -8.71 -10.31
N ASP A 373 -3.89 -8.81 -9.10
CA ASP A 373 -4.19 -10.08 -8.45
C ASP A 373 -5.69 -10.29 -8.21
N ALA A 374 -6.04 -11.45 -7.65
CA ALA A 374 -7.42 -11.81 -7.34
C ALA A 374 -8.08 -10.90 -6.28
N GLY A 375 -7.29 -10.16 -5.50
CA GLY A 375 -7.76 -9.18 -4.52
C GLY A 375 -8.50 -8.02 -5.17
N VAL A 376 -8.15 -7.65 -6.40
CA VAL A 376 -8.83 -6.64 -7.21
C VAL A 376 -10.30 -7.03 -7.41
N LEU A 377 -10.54 -8.25 -7.89
CA LEU A 377 -11.88 -8.77 -8.15
C LEU A 377 -12.69 -8.88 -6.84
N LYS A 378 -12.07 -9.40 -5.78
CA LYS A 378 -12.69 -9.48 -4.45
C LYS A 378 -13.14 -8.11 -3.97
N GLY A 379 -12.27 -7.10 -4.05
CA GLY A 379 -12.58 -5.72 -3.62
C GLY A 379 -13.72 -5.09 -4.42
N LEU A 380 -13.76 -5.32 -5.73
CA LEU A 380 -14.87 -4.86 -6.59
C LEU A 380 -16.18 -5.55 -6.22
N ILE A 381 -16.21 -6.88 -6.13
CA ILE A 381 -17.41 -7.65 -5.76
C ILE A 381 -17.90 -7.23 -4.37
N ASP A 382 -17.01 -7.14 -3.39
CA ASP A 382 -17.35 -6.71 -2.03
C ASP A 382 -18.01 -5.34 -2.04
N THR A 383 -17.49 -4.41 -2.84
CA THR A 383 -18.07 -3.07 -2.97
C THR A 383 -19.44 -3.11 -3.66
N ILE A 384 -19.62 -3.87 -4.74
CA ILE A 384 -20.93 -4.02 -5.42
C ILE A 384 -21.96 -4.60 -4.44
N LEU A 385 -21.60 -5.67 -3.74
CA LEU A 385 -22.47 -6.29 -2.74
C LEU A 385 -22.83 -5.28 -1.63
N TYR A 386 -21.88 -4.44 -1.24
CA TYR A 386 -22.11 -3.41 -0.23
C TYR A 386 -23.05 -2.28 -0.69
N THR A 387 -22.96 -1.84 -1.95
CA THR A 387 -23.84 -0.79 -2.52
C THR A 387 -25.32 -1.17 -2.56
N ASN A 388 -25.66 -2.41 -2.21
CA ASN A 388 -26.99 -2.97 -2.23
C ASN A 388 -27.71 -2.86 -3.58
N CYS A 389 -26.96 -3.03 -4.67
CA CYS A 389 -27.52 -3.05 -6.01
C CYS A 389 -28.49 -4.23 -6.22
N SER A 390 -29.38 -4.11 -7.22
CA SER A 390 -30.24 -5.22 -7.63
C SER A 390 -29.43 -6.40 -8.21
N LYS A 391 -30.07 -7.56 -8.37
CA LYS A 391 -29.46 -8.74 -9.00
C LYS A 391 -29.06 -8.44 -10.44
N GLU A 392 -29.89 -7.69 -11.14
CA GLU A 392 -29.72 -7.27 -12.52
C GLU A 392 -28.52 -6.31 -12.64
N ALA A 393 -28.46 -5.31 -11.74
CA ALA A 393 -27.33 -4.40 -11.68
C ALA A 393 -26.03 -5.14 -11.36
N PHE A 394 -26.03 -6.10 -10.44
CA PHE A 394 -24.84 -6.91 -10.15
C PHE A 394 -24.33 -7.62 -11.42
N ILE A 395 -25.21 -8.30 -12.17
CA ILE A 395 -24.84 -9.00 -13.40
C ILE A 395 -24.30 -8.04 -14.46
N GLU A 396 -24.86 -6.84 -14.57
CA GLU A 396 -24.38 -5.81 -15.49
C GLU A 396 -22.96 -5.35 -15.15
N HIS A 397 -22.70 -5.02 -13.87
CA HIS A 397 -21.36 -4.63 -13.41
C HIS A 397 -20.37 -5.77 -13.62
N PHE A 398 -20.73 -7.00 -13.24
CA PHE A 398 -19.90 -8.18 -13.43
C PHE A 398 -19.56 -8.39 -14.92
N SER A 399 -20.55 -8.28 -15.81
CA SER A 399 -20.36 -8.41 -17.25
C SER A 399 -19.37 -7.39 -17.79
N TYR A 400 -19.47 -6.15 -17.31
CA TYR A 400 -18.57 -5.09 -17.73
C TYR A 400 -17.14 -5.31 -17.25
N PHE A 401 -16.95 -5.69 -15.98
CA PHE A 401 -15.62 -6.01 -15.46
C PHE A 401 -15.00 -7.17 -16.22
N LEU A 402 -15.79 -8.20 -16.53
CA LEU A 402 -15.34 -9.31 -17.35
C LEU A 402 -14.88 -8.86 -18.74
N LYS A 403 -15.70 -8.11 -19.48
CA LYS A 403 -15.33 -7.57 -20.80
C LYS A 403 -14.04 -6.76 -20.75
N LYS A 404 -13.93 -5.87 -19.77
CA LYS A 404 -12.73 -5.05 -19.59
C LYS A 404 -11.51 -5.90 -19.28
N SER A 405 -11.63 -6.95 -18.46
CA SER A 405 -10.54 -7.90 -18.17
C SER A 405 -10.10 -8.67 -19.42
N ILE A 406 -11.03 -9.01 -20.32
CA ILE A 406 -10.72 -9.71 -21.57
C ILE A 406 -9.97 -8.76 -22.52
N HIS A 407 -10.47 -7.54 -22.70
CA HIS A 407 -9.85 -6.53 -23.55
C HIS A 407 -8.51 -6.04 -23.00
N TYR A 408 -8.38 -5.92 -21.68
CA TYR A 408 -7.17 -5.45 -21.02
C TYR A 408 -6.23 -6.64 -20.74
N LYS A 409 -5.24 -6.82 -21.62
CA LYS A 409 -4.16 -7.83 -21.50
C LYS A 409 -4.62 -9.30 -21.30
N LYS A 410 -5.90 -9.62 -21.54
CA LYS A 410 -6.49 -10.95 -21.34
C LYS A 410 -6.34 -11.45 -19.90
N GLU A 411 -6.57 -10.56 -18.93
CA GLU A 411 -6.32 -10.76 -17.49
C GLU A 411 -7.40 -11.59 -16.78
N LEU A 412 -7.73 -12.75 -17.33
CA LEU A 412 -8.66 -13.67 -16.69
C LEU A 412 -8.12 -14.33 -15.42
N LYS A 413 -6.82 -14.17 -15.12
CA LYS A 413 -6.19 -14.75 -13.92
C LYS A 413 -6.79 -14.22 -12.61
N ILE A 414 -7.35 -13.02 -12.58
CA ILE A 414 -8.02 -12.47 -11.39
C ILE A 414 -9.22 -13.31 -10.94
N PHE A 415 -9.79 -14.11 -11.84
CA PHE A 415 -10.90 -15.02 -11.57
C PHE A 415 -10.44 -16.43 -11.14
N GLY A 416 -9.13 -16.76 -11.14
CA GLY A 416 -8.67 -18.14 -10.97
C GLY A 416 -8.33 -18.57 -9.53
N GLY A 417 -8.44 -17.70 -8.53
CA GLY A 417 -7.95 -17.96 -7.17
C GLY A 417 -9.04 -18.26 -6.12
N LEU A 418 -8.65 -18.75 -4.94
CA LEU A 418 -9.55 -18.99 -3.81
C LEU A 418 -10.35 -17.73 -3.41
N GLU A 419 -9.73 -16.56 -3.46
CA GLU A 419 -10.37 -15.29 -3.14
C GLU A 419 -11.52 -14.97 -4.10
N SER A 420 -11.32 -15.19 -5.40
CA SER A 420 -12.36 -15.01 -6.41
C SER A 420 -13.49 -16.02 -6.26
N PHE A 421 -13.16 -17.27 -5.91
CA PHE A 421 -14.15 -18.30 -5.62
C PHE A 421 -15.03 -17.90 -4.43
N ASN A 422 -14.44 -17.49 -3.32
CA ASN A 422 -15.18 -17.05 -2.13
C ASN A 422 -16.02 -15.80 -2.40
N ALA A 423 -15.50 -14.85 -3.18
CA ALA A 423 -16.25 -13.65 -3.54
C ALA A 423 -17.51 -14.00 -4.35
N ILE A 424 -17.41 -14.89 -5.35
CA ILE A 424 -18.53 -15.28 -6.21
C ILE A 424 -19.43 -16.31 -5.52
N PHE A 425 -18.92 -17.50 -5.20
CA PHE A 425 -19.75 -18.63 -4.81
C PHE A 425 -20.23 -18.56 -3.36
N THR A 426 -19.47 -17.90 -2.47
CA THR A 426 -19.89 -17.69 -1.08
C THR A 426 -20.67 -16.39 -0.96
N LYS A 427 -20.05 -15.23 -1.20
CA LYS A 427 -20.69 -13.94 -0.87
C LYS A 427 -21.85 -13.58 -1.81
N VAL A 428 -21.66 -13.66 -3.13
CA VAL A 428 -22.75 -13.38 -4.11
C VAL A 428 -23.85 -14.44 -3.97
N GLY A 429 -23.46 -15.71 -3.77
CA GLY A 429 -24.38 -16.81 -3.52
C GLY A 429 -25.28 -16.59 -2.31
N GLN A 430 -24.69 -16.21 -1.17
CA GLN A 430 -25.43 -15.87 0.07
C GLN A 430 -26.36 -14.69 -0.14
N LYS A 431 -25.93 -13.64 -0.85
CA LYS A 431 -26.72 -12.42 -1.00
C LYS A 431 -27.88 -12.55 -1.99
N TYR A 432 -27.64 -13.12 -3.18
CA TYR A 432 -28.61 -13.11 -4.27
C TYR A 432 -29.20 -14.48 -4.60
N GLY A 433 -28.64 -15.55 -4.05
CA GLY A 433 -29.04 -16.93 -4.26
C GLY A 433 -28.40 -17.59 -5.48
N PHE A 434 -28.60 -18.90 -5.59
CA PHE A 434 -27.97 -19.77 -6.60
C PHE A 434 -28.30 -19.40 -8.05
N SER A 435 -29.46 -18.81 -8.31
CA SER A 435 -29.86 -18.39 -9.68
C SER A 435 -28.93 -17.34 -10.28
N VAL A 436 -28.34 -16.47 -9.47
CA VAL A 436 -27.36 -15.47 -9.93
C VAL A 436 -26.03 -16.12 -10.27
N LEU A 437 -25.62 -17.17 -9.55
CA LEU A 437 -24.40 -17.92 -9.87
C LEU A 437 -24.48 -18.58 -11.24
N LYS A 438 -25.66 -19.11 -11.61
CA LYS A 438 -25.91 -19.63 -12.97
C LYS A 438 -25.72 -18.54 -14.03
N LYS A 439 -26.31 -17.35 -13.80
CA LYS A 439 -26.17 -16.21 -14.71
C LYS A 439 -24.72 -15.74 -14.84
N VAL A 440 -23.96 -15.72 -13.74
CA VAL A 440 -22.52 -15.39 -13.74
C VAL A 440 -21.74 -16.35 -14.64
N MET A 441 -21.91 -17.66 -14.47
CA MET A 441 -21.20 -18.66 -15.29
C MET A 441 -21.61 -18.60 -16.76
N GLN A 442 -22.91 -18.42 -17.03
CA GLN A 442 -23.41 -18.22 -18.38
C GLN A 442 -22.77 -16.99 -19.04
N ARG A 443 -22.69 -15.88 -18.31
CA ARG A 443 -22.09 -14.65 -18.82
C ARG A 443 -20.61 -14.79 -19.11
N MET A 444 -19.88 -15.52 -18.26
CA MET A 444 -18.48 -15.85 -18.52
C MET A 444 -18.31 -16.64 -19.81
N LYS A 445 -19.20 -17.62 -20.06
CA LYS A 445 -19.16 -18.42 -21.29
C LYS A 445 -19.48 -17.58 -22.54
N GLU A 446 -20.49 -16.72 -22.47
CA GLU A 446 -20.90 -15.85 -23.59
C GLU A 446 -19.81 -14.85 -23.98
N GLU A 447 -19.23 -14.17 -22.99
CA GLU A 447 -18.26 -13.09 -23.23
C GLU A 447 -16.84 -13.60 -23.53
N CYS A 448 -16.51 -14.82 -23.11
CA CYS A 448 -15.21 -15.47 -23.40
C CYS A 448 -15.28 -16.49 -24.55
N ALA A 449 -16.28 -16.39 -25.44
CA ALA A 449 -16.50 -17.35 -26.51
C ALA A 449 -15.38 -17.38 -27.57
N GLU A 450 -14.45 -16.41 -27.55
CA GLU A 450 -13.30 -16.39 -28.46
C GLU A 450 -12.38 -17.62 -28.24
N PRO A 451 -11.95 -18.30 -29.33
CA PRO A 451 -11.14 -19.52 -29.23
C PRO A 451 -9.85 -19.38 -28.41
N ASN A 452 -9.24 -18.19 -28.42
CA ASN A 452 -7.99 -17.91 -27.71
C ASN A 452 -8.19 -17.68 -26.20
N VAL A 453 -9.43 -17.45 -25.76
CA VAL A 453 -9.79 -17.12 -24.37
C VAL A 453 -10.37 -18.36 -23.65
N MET A 454 -11.02 -19.24 -24.41
CA MET A 454 -11.69 -20.43 -23.91
C MET A 454 -10.81 -21.39 -23.08
N PRO A 455 -9.53 -21.66 -23.44
CA PRO A 455 -8.64 -22.45 -22.58
C PRO A 455 -8.36 -21.79 -21.23
N THR A 456 -8.24 -20.46 -21.20
CA THR A 456 -8.03 -19.70 -19.95
C THR A 456 -9.26 -19.76 -19.05
N LEU A 457 -10.46 -19.66 -19.63
CA LEU A 457 -11.71 -19.82 -18.89
C LEU A 457 -11.86 -21.23 -18.30
N ASN A 458 -11.47 -22.28 -19.03
CA ASN A 458 -11.47 -23.64 -18.51
C ASN A 458 -10.49 -23.82 -17.36
N ASN A 459 -9.30 -23.20 -17.42
CA ASN A 459 -8.37 -23.22 -16.29
C ASN A 459 -8.97 -22.54 -15.03
N ILE A 460 -9.73 -21.45 -15.20
CA ILE A 460 -10.45 -20.79 -14.09
C ILE A 460 -11.49 -21.73 -13.48
N TRP A 461 -12.36 -22.32 -14.30
CA TRP A 461 -13.39 -23.23 -13.82
C TRP A 461 -12.80 -24.48 -13.16
N PHE A 462 -11.69 -25.00 -13.68
CA PHE A 462 -10.95 -26.08 -13.05
C PHE A 462 -10.42 -25.67 -11.66
N SER A 463 -9.84 -24.47 -11.54
CA SER A 463 -9.39 -23.93 -10.26
C SER A 463 -10.54 -23.78 -9.26
N TRP A 464 -11.67 -23.21 -9.69
CA TRP A 464 -12.87 -23.09 -8.87
C TRP A 464 -13.46 -24.43 -8.46
N LEU A 465 -13.40 -25.45 -9.33
CA LEU A 465 -13.82 -26.80 -8.98
C LEU A 465 -12.94 -27.37 -7.86
N CYS A 466 -11.61 -27.22 -7.97
CA CYS A 466 -10.69 -27.60 -6.91
C CYS A 466 -11.05 -26.89 -5.60
N CYS A 467 -11.26 -25.58 -5.63
CA CYS A 467 -11.68 -24.81 -4.44
C CYS A 467 -13.02 -25.31 -3.86
N ALA A 468 -14.02 -25.59 -4.70
CA ALA A 468 -15.33 -26.08 -4.28
C ALA A 468 -15.23 -27.44 -3.57
N CYS A 469 -14.41 -28.36 -4.09
CA CYS A 469 -14.19 -29.67 -3.51
C CYS A 469 -13.39 -29.61 -2.19
N THR A 470 -12.53 -28.61 -2.02
CA THR A 470 -11.73 -28.43 -0.79
C THR A 470 -12.34 -27.45 0.21
N ASN A 471 -13.50 -26.87 -0.08
CA ASN A 471 -14.13 -25.90 0.79
C ASN A 471 -14.62 -26.56 2.09
N ALA A 472 -14.46 -25.85 3.22
CA ALA A 472 -15.00 -26.28 4.51
C ALA A 472 -16.54 -26.37 4.47
N GLU A 473 -17.19 -25.42 3.79
CA GLU A 473 -18.64 -25.43 3.55
C GLU A 473 -18.96 -26.11 2.21
N TYR A 474 -18.82 -27.42 2.18
CA TYR A 474 -19.07 -28.24 0.99
C TYR A 474 -20.51 -28.04 0.46
N ASN A 475 -20.66 -27.76 -0.83
CA ASN A 475 -21.95 -27.61 -1.50
C ASN A 475 -21.98 -28.33 -2.85
N PRO A 476 -22.76 -29.43 -2.98
CA PRO A 476 -22.81 -30.23 -4.21
C PRO A 476 -23.44 -29.51 -5.39
N MET A 477 -24.33 -28.54 -5.16
CA MET A 477 -24.92 -27.75 -6.25
C MET A 477 -23.89 -26.86 -6.93
N ILE A 478 -22.92 -26.34 -6.17
CA ILE A 478 -21.83 -25.51 -6.70
C ILE A 478 -20.87 -26.36 -7.53
N VAL A 479 -20.49 -27.55 -7.02
CA VAL A 479 -19.67 -28.52 -7.76
C VAL A 479 -20.32 -28.89 -9.09
N ASN A 480 -21.60 -29.25 -9.08
CA ASN A 480 -22.37 -29.58 -10.27
C ASN A 480 -22.45 -28.42 -11.27
N LEU A 481 -22.67 -27.20 -10.78
CA LEU A 481 -22.75 -26.00 -11.63
C LEU A 481 -21.42 -25.73 -12.35
N ILE A 482 -20.30 -25.82 -11.63
CA ILE A 482 -18.97 -25.60 -12.20
C ILE A 482 -18.64 -26.72 -13.20
N TYR A 483 -18.87 -27.98 -12.80
CA TYR A 483 -18.63 -29.15 -13.65
C TYR A 483 -19.42 -29.09 -14.96
N THR A 484 -20.67 -28.61 -14.94
CA THR A 484 -21.51 -28.47 -16.14
C THR A 484 -20.83 -27.62 -17.22
N HIS A 485 -20.13 -26.54 -16.81
CA HIS A 485 -19.47 -25.62 -17.73
C HIS A 485 -18.04 -26.06 -18.10
N LEU A 486 -17.32 -26.71 -17.18
CA LEU A 486 -15.95 -27.16 -17.38
C LEU A 486 -15.83 -28.19 -18.52
N ASP A 487 -14.87 -28.00 -19.41
CA ASP A 487 -14.42 -29.00 -20.35
C ASP A 487 -12.97 -29.42 -20.02
N PRO A 488 -12.77 -30.64 -19.48
CA PRO A 488 -11.45 -31.12 -19.11
C PRO A 488 -10.45 -31.18 -20.27
N ILE A 489 -10.91 -31.32 -21.52
CA ILE A 489 -10.05 -31.39 -22.70
C ILE A 489 -9.37 -30.05 -22.96
N HIS A 490 -10.02 -28.94 -22.58
CA HIS A 490 -9.53 -27.59 -22.79
C HIS A 490 -8.71 -27.05 -21.60
N ILE A 491 -8.44 -27.86 -20.58
CA ILE A 491 -7.53 -27.49 -19.49
C ILE A 491 -6.09 -27.53 -20.03
N SER A 492 -5.37 -26.42 -19.88
CA SER A 492 -4.02 -26.30 -20.41
C SER A 492 -3.03 -27.21 -19.65
N CYS A 493 -2.27 -28.02 -20.38
CA CYS A 493 -1.18 -28.81 -19.79
C CYS A 493 -0.14 -27.92 -19.08
N TRP A 494 0.12 -26.73 -19.61
CA TRP A 494 1.00 -25.74 -18.98
C TRP A 494 0.44 -25.25 -17.64
N TYR A 495 -0.86 -24.99 -17.55
CA TYR A 495 -1.52 -24.60 -16.30
C TYR A 495 -1.38 -25.69 -15.24
N ILE A 496 -1.62 -26.95 -15.64
CA ILE A 496 -1.48 -28.12 -14.76
C ILE A 496 -0.02 -28.28 -14.28
N ALA A 497 0.97 -28.06 -15.16
CA ALA A 497 2.38 -28.15 -14.80
C ALA A 497 2.79 -27.06 -13.81
N GLN A 498 2.40 -25.80 -14.05
CA GLN A 498 2.69 -24.68 -13.16
C GLN A 498 2.09 -24.85 -11.77
N ASN A 499 0.91 -25.46 -11.68
CA ASN A 499 0.20 -25.65 -10.41
C ASN A 499 0.33 -27.07 -9.85
N SER A 500 1.30 -27.85 -10.32
CA SER A 500 1.42 -29.28 -10.01
C SER A 500 1.48 -29.60 -8.51
N ILE A 501 2.20 -28.79 -7.73
CA ILE A 501 2.32 -28.93 -6.26
C ILE A 501 0.96 -28.71 -5.58
N ILE A 502 0.28 -27.62 -5.94
CA ILE A 502 -1.03 -27.26 -5.38
C ILE A 502 -2.06 -28.33 -5.74
N ILE A 503 -2.16 -28.69 -7.02
CA ILE A 503 -3.06 -29.73 -7.51
C ILE A 503 -2.80 -31.06 -6.77
N LYS A 504 -1.53 -31.46 -6.63
CA LYS A 504 -1.16 -32.68 -5.89
C LYS A 504 -1.67 -32.66 -4.44
N SER A 505 -1.49 -31.55 -3.73
CA SER A 505 -1.97 -31.42 -2.34
C SER A 505 -3.49 -31.55 -2.20
N MET A 506 -4.24 -31.16 -3.23
CA MET A 506 -5.71 -31.17 -3.24
C MET A 506 -6.30 -32.46 -3.84
N SER A 507 -5.51 -33.22 -4.62
CA SER A 507 -5.96 -34.38 -5.40
C SER A 507 -6.81 -35.38 -4.62
N LYS A 508 -6.38 -35.76 -3.40
CA LYS A 508 -7.09 -36.75 -2.58
C LYS A 508 -8.50 -36.30 -2.23
N GLN A 509 -8.63 -35.05 -1.78
CA GLN A 509 -9.92 -34.48 -1.40
C GLN A 509 -10.82 -34.27 -2.62
N VAL A 510 -10.25 -33.73 -3.72
CA VAL A 510 -11.00 -33.54 -4.98
C VAL A 510 -11.52 -34.87 -5.50
N LEU A 511 -10.70 -35.92 -5.56
CA LEU A 511 -11.13 -37.25 -6.01
C LEU A 511 -12.20 -37.86 -5.10
N SER A 512 -12.08 -37.69 -3.78
CA SER A 512 -13.11 -38.16 -2.84
C SER A 512 -14.46 -37.48 -3.07
N VAL A 513 -14.46 -36.18 -3.37
CA VAL A 513 -15.70 -35.44 -3.68
C VAL A 513 -16.26 -35.85 -5.04
N LEU A 514 -15.41 -35.98 -6.06
CA LEU A 514 -15.85 -36.42 -7.39
C LEU A 514 -16.49 -37.81 -7.34
N GLU A 515 -15.91 -38.75 -6.58
CA GLU A 515 -16.48 -40.09 -6.42
C GLU A 515 -17.79 -40.06 -5.64
N LYS A 516 -17.90 -39.22 -4.61
CA LYS A 516 -19.15 -39.01 -3.85
C LYS A 516 -20.28 -38.49 -4.74
N GLU A 517 -19.98 -37.59 -5.66
CA GLU A 517 -20.98 -36.95 -6.54
C GLU A 517 -21.11 -37.65 -7.91
N LYS A 518 -20.48 -38.81 -8.09
CA LYS A 518 -20.37 -39.49 -9.39
C LYS A 518 -21.71 -39.74 -10.06
N GLU A 519 -22.74 -40.12 -9.31
CA GLU A 519 -24.09 -40.35 -9.86
C GLU A 519 -24.68 -39.09 -10.51
N SER A 520 -24.35 -37.90 -9.97
CA SER A 520 -24.82 -36.62 -10.51
C SER A 520 -23.94 -36.09 -11.65
N LEU A 521 -22.63 -36.39 -11.63
CA LEU A 521 -21.65 -35.87 -12.58
C LEU A 521 -21.44 -36.78 -13.80
N CYS A 522 -21.64 -38.09 -13.66
CA CYS A 522 -21.38 -39.11 -14.65
C CYS A 522 -22.66 -39.89 -14.96
N ILE A 523 -23.40 -39.44 -15.98
CA ILE A 523 -24.60 -40.14 -16.44
C ILE A 523 -24.17 -41.45 -17.12
N GLU A 524 -24.44 -42.59 -16.49
CA GLU A 524 -23.97 -43.92 -16.93
C GLU A 524 -24.30 -44.25 -18.40
N ASN A 525 -25.47 -43.80 -18.85
CA ASN A 525 -25.98 -44.05 -20.21
C ASN A 525 -25.51 -43.00 -21.24
N ASN A 526 -24.64 -42.06 -20.87
CA ASN A 526 -24.12 -41.04 -21.77
C ASN A 526 -22.59 -41.19 -21.91
N PRO A 527 -22.08 -41.71 -23.06
CA PRO A 527 -20.65 -41.93 -23.25
C PRO A 527 -19.84 -40.64 -23.18
N VAL A 528 -20.40 -39.50 -23.60
CA VAL A 528 -19.76 -38.19 -23.50
C VAL A 528 -19.62 -37.76 -22.04
N SER A 529 -20.65 -37.99 -21.22
CA SER A 529 -20.61 -37.71 -19.78
C SER A 529 -19.55 -38.55 -19.07
N LYS A 530 -19.47 -39.84 -19.41
CA LYS A 530 -18.48 -40.77 -18.85
C LYS A 530 -17.06 -40.36 -19.22
N GLN A 531 -16.83 -40.05 -20.49
CA GLN A 531 -15.52 -39.60 -20.97
C GLN A 531 -15.09 -38.28 -20.31
N LYS A 532 -16.01 -37.33 -20.11
CA LYS A 532 -15.75 -36.08 -19.40
C LYS A 532 -15.32 -36.34 -17.93
N TYR A 533 -16.01 -37.22 -17.23
CA TYR A 533 -15.65 -37.61 -15.86
C TYR A 533 -14.29 -38.31 -15.79
N GLU A 534 -14.02 -39.24 -16.71
CA GLU A 534 -12.74 -39.95 -16.79
C GLU A 534 -11.58 -38.99 -17.10
N ASN A 535 -11.75 -38.09 -18.07
CA ASN A 535 -10.76 -37.07 -18.42
C ASN A 535 -10.42 -36.19 -17.21
N LEU A 536 -11.44 -35.72 -16.48
CA LEU A 536 -11.22 -34.89 -15.29
C LEU A 536 -10.49 -35.67 -14.18
N THR A 537 -10.94 -36.89 -13.85
CA THR A 537 -10.32 -37.69 -12.78
C THR A 537 -8.89 -38.10 -13.13
N SER A 538 -8.58 -38.30 -14.42
CA SER A 538 -7.23 -38.62 -14.90
C SER A 538 -6.20 -37.52 -14.56
N ILE A 539 -6.65 -36.27 -14.41
CA ILE A 539 -5.77 -35.15 -14.02
C ILE A 539 -5.31 -35.33 -12.56
N PHE A 540 -6.07 -35.98 -11.69
CA PHE A 540 -5.70 -36.10 -10.27
C PHE A 540 -5.05 -37.43 -9.90
N LYS A 541 -5.42 -38.53 -10.59
CA LYS A 541 -4.98 -39.91 -10.26
C LYS A 541 -3.44 -40.09 -10.22
N PRO A 542 -2.65 -39.68 -11.24
CA PRO A 542 -1.19 -39.87 -11.24
C PRO A 542 -0.44 -39.12 -10.14
N ARG A 543 -1.13 -38.21 -9.44
CA ARG A 543 -0.55 -37.34 -8.40
C ARG A 543 -0.68 -37.95 -7.00
N LEU A 544 -1.43 -39.04 -6.85
CA LEU A 544 -1.48 -39.85 -5.62
C LEU A 544 -0.27 -40.80 -5.51
N ASP A 545 0.24 -41.29 -6.63
CA ASP A 545 1.27 -42.35 -6.68
C ASP A 545 2.71 -41.86 -6.39
N THR A 546 2.90 -40.57 -6.10
CA THR A 546 4.22 -40.02 -5.69
C THR A 546 4.38 -39.88 -4.17
N GLU A 547 3.57 -40.58 -3.38
CA GLU A 547 3.83 -40.87 -1.96
C GLU A 547 4.46 -42.26 -1.82
N MET A 548 5.72 -42.43 -2.22
CA MET A 548 6.65 -43.51 -1.82
C MET A 548 7.98 -43.36 -2.57
N GLY A 549 8.67 -42.27 -2.27
CA GLY A 549 9.98 -41.98 -2.83
C GLY A 549 10.63 -40.90 -1.98
N GLY A 550 11.12 -41.29 -0.81
CA GLY A 550 11.94 -40.41 0.01
C GLY A 550 13.09 -39.88 -0.84
N LEU A 551 13.11 -38.58 -1.06
CA LEU A 551 14.30 -37.87 -1.49
C LEU A 551 15.32 -38.01 -0.36
N ARG A 552 16.10 -39.10 -0.42
CA ARG A 552 17.42 -39.13 0.19
C ARG A 552 18.21 -37.98 -0.43
N LEU A 553 18.59 -37.03 0.42
CA LEU A 553 19.68 -36.09 0.17
C LEU A 553 20.97 -36.90 -0.04
N SER A 554 21.22 -37.33 -1.27
CA SER A 554 22.53 -37.79 -1.72
C SER A 554 22.53 -37.83 -3.24
N GLU A 555 23.54 -37.20 -3.84
CA GLU A 555 23.90 -37.22 -5.26
C GLU A 555 23.32 -36.09 -6.14
N LEU A 556 23.72 -34.86 -5.82
CA LEU A 556 24.02 -33.86 -6.86
C LEU A 556 25.36 -34.22 -7.50
N PRO A 557 25.46 -34.42 -8.82
CA PRO A 557 26.74 -34.54 -9.49
C PRO A 557 27.43 -33.17 -9.44
N SER A 558 28.57 -33.14 -8.76
CA SER A 558 29.52 -32.04 -8.74
C SER A 558 29.97 -31.73 -10.17
N ARG A 559 29.47 -30.61 -10.72
CA ARG A 559 30.06 -30.01 -11.93
C ARG A 559 31.45 -29.49 -11.61
N LYS A 560 32.46 -30.36 -11.73
CA LYS A 560 33.85 -29.95 -11.96
C LYS A 560 33.89 -29.18 -13.29
N ARG A 561 34.17 -27.88 -13.22
CA ARG A 561 34.68 -27.11 -14.36
C ARG A 561 36.11 -27.59 -14.63
N ASN A 562 36.28 -28.40 -15.67
CA ASN A 562 37.59 -28.59 -16.28
C ASN A 562 37.95 -27.30 -17.03
N ILE A 563 38.91 -26.56 -16.49
CA ILE A 563 39.66 -25.52 -17.20
C ILE A 563 41.07 -26.08 -17.38
N HIS A 564 41.37 -26.56 -18.59
CA HIS A 564 42.69 -26.61 -19.22
C HIS A 564 42.41 -26.05 -20.63
N GLY A 565 42.91 -24.87 -21.05
CA GLY A 565 44.32 -24.48 -21.13
C GLY A 565 44.91 -25.23 -22.32
N ASN A 566 45.02 -24.67 -23.53
CA ASN A 566 46.05 -23.74 -24.06
C ASN A 566 46.23 -24.11 -25.57
N PRO A 567 47.12 -23.53 -26.40
CA PRO A 567 47.75 -22.20 -26.43
C PRO A 567 47.62 -21.51 -27.82
N VAL A 568 48.00 -20.22 -27.87
CA VAL A 568 48.89 -19.49 -28.81
C VAL A 568 48.49 -18.02 -28.78
#